data_AF-A0A952SUV2-F1
#
_entry.id   AF-A0A952SUV2-F1
#
_cell.length_a   1.000
_cell.length_b   1.000
_cell.length_c   1.000
_cell.angle_alpha   90.00
_cell.angle_beta   90.00
_cell.angle_gamma   90.00
#
_symmetry.space_group_name_H-M   'P 1'
#
loop_
_entity.id
_entity.type
_entity.pdbx_description
1 polymer ?
#
loop_
_entity_poly.entity_id
_entity_poly.type
_entity_poly.pdbx_seq_one_letter_code
_entity_poly.pdbx_strand_id
1 'polypeptide(L)'
;MKGVGRTTRQFVRNVPAAIMALCVLLLASQALAGDSPLPWSARPLMNGAWQEASQEQVRALVHKFRNHVSDDRQPLIDNITRLRALPLSCYQDVVLFEGETRDQSGQVGVMAFLLHTKGITLLDGNSEHIRRLNRVNPAVIQTQEQAKTYLKFFTGSITGEKGNFRIIETPQEVRWNNQKDSYHELVPKITPLDLAPNGDTWKGTGVMQYGKQIFITILSLTVGGLVTMEDNQPIGKNLPIAATRYSGLLRHEEF
;
A
#
# COMPACT_ATOMS: atom_id res chain seq x y z
N MET A 1 -25.22 31.79 20.75
CA MET A 1 -25.45 30.42 20.24
C MET A 1 -24.20 29.95 19.52
N LYS A 2 -23.69 28.77 19.92
CA LYS A 2 -22.67 27.95 19.23
C LYS A 2 -23.19 27.63 17.81
N GLY A 3 -22.41 27.38 16.77
CA GLY A 3 -20.98 27.15 16.58
C GLY A 3 -20.76 26.72 15.11
N VAL A 4 -19.67 26.00 14.87
CA VAL A 4 -19.26 25.34 13.61
C VAL A 4 -18.30 26.15 12.73
N GLY A 5 -17.10 25.60 12.60
CA GLY A 5 -16.01 26.11 11.78
C GLY A 5 -14.62 25.71 12.28
N ARG A 6 -14.45 24.53 12.89
CA ARG A 6 -13.10 23.99 13.13
C ARG A 6 -12.60 23.36 11.84
N THR A 7 -11.78 24.12 11.13
CA THR A 7 -10.97 23.66 10.00
C THR A 7 -9.96 22.64 10.52
N THR A 8 -10.17 21.37 10.19
CA THR A 8 -9.23 20.28 10.51
C THR A 8 -7.93 20.50 9.71
N ARG A 9 -6.95 21.15 10.33
CA ARG A 9 -5.59 21.28 9.77
C ARG A 9 -4.93 19.90 9.77
N GLN A 10 -4.97 19.23 8.62
CA GLN A 10 -4.41 17.89 8.43
C GLN A 10 -2.97 17.93 7.88
N PHE A 11 -2.14 18.86 8.36
CA PHE A 11 -0.72 18.91 8.03
C PHE A 11 0.09 18.89 9.32
N VAL A 12 0.70 17.74 9.59
CA VAL A 12 1.57 17.54 10.74
C VAL A 12 3.03 17.85 10.34
N ARG A 13 3.78 18.36 11.30
CA ARG A 13 5.11 18.96 11.21
C ARG A 13 6.11 18.18 10.33
N ASN A 14 6.99 18.93 9.65
CA ASN A 14 8.10 18.42 8.84
C ASN A 14 8.84 17.27 9.54
N VAL A 15 9.10 16.19 8.81
CA VAL A 15 10.01 15.12 9.22
C VAL A 15 11.38 15.47 8.63
N PRO A 16 12.40 15.81 9.42
CA PRO A 16 13.73 16.12 8.90
C PRO A 16 14.28 14.95 8.07
N ALA A 17 15.04 15.25 7.01
CA ALA A 17 15.67 14.23 6.15
C ALA A 17 16.54 13.24 6.95
N ALA A 18 17.09 13.67 8.09
CA ALA A 18 17.81 12.81 9.04
C ALA A 18 16.94 11.72 9.67
N ILE A 19 15.64 11.96 9.91
CA ILE A 19 14.72 10.93 10.41
C ILE A 19 14.42 9.93 9.29
N MET A 20 14.27 10.37 8.04
CA MET A 20 14.09 9.48 6.88
C MET A 20 15.32 8.58 6.68
N ALA A 21 16.52 9.17 6.65
CA ALA A 21 17.78 8.44 6.53
C ALA A 21 17.97 7.47 7.71
N LEU A 22 17.62 7.88 8.93
CA LEU A 22 17.69 7.02 10.10
C LEU A 22 16.66 5.88 10.05
N CYS A 23 15.44 6.10 9.54
CA CYS A 23 14.47 5.03 9.33
C CYS A 23 14.95 4.01 8.30
N VAL A 24 15.52 4.48 7.18
CA VAL A 24 16.08 3.61 6.14
C VAL A 24 17.33 2.86 6.66
N LEU A 25 18.22 3.53 7.40
CA LEU A 25 19.40 2.91 8.02
C LEU A 25 19.03 1.93 9.13
N LEU A 26 18.01 2.23 9.93
CA LEU A 26 17.48 1.31 10.94
C LEU A 26 16.98 0.04 10.26
N LEU A 27 16.25 0.13 9.15
CA LEU A 27 15.74 -1.04 8.44
C LEU A 27 16.81 -1.80 7.64
N ALA A 28 17.87 -1.11 7.17
CA ALA A 28 19.00 -1.72 6.47
C ALA A 28 20.00 -2.43 7.41
N SER A 29 20.01 -2.07 8.70
CA SER A 29 20.73 -2.81 9.72
C SER A 29 20.08 -4.18 9.87
N GLN A 30 20.75 -5.22 9.36
CA GLN A 30 20.39 -6.63 9.58
C GLN A 30 20.53 -7.00 11.07
N ALA A 31 19.63 -6.50 11.91
CA ALA A 31 19.24 -7.25 13.08
C ALA A 31 18.39 -8.40 12.53
N LEU A 32 18.79 -9.65 12.79
CA LEU A 32 18.00 -10.84 12.51
C LEU A 32 16.54 -10.52 12.83
N ALA A 33 15.72 -10.36 11.79
CA ALA A 33 14.31 -10.04 11.95
C ALA A 33 13.76 -11.10 12.90
N GLY A 34 13.20 -10.67 14.03
CA GLY A 34 12.64 -11.61 14.98
C GLY A 34 11.53 -12.36 14.26
N ASP A 35 11.74 -13.65 13.98
CA ASP A 35 10.74 -14.52 13.37
C ASP A 35 9.51 -14.56 14.29
N SER A 36 8.56 -13.66 14.06
CA SER A 36 7.22 -13.83 14.59
C SER A 36 6.63 -15.03 13.85
N PRO A 37 6.34 -16.15 14.53
CA PRO A 37 5.86 -17.37 13.86
C PRO A 37 4.45 -17.20 13.28
N LEU A 38 3.75 -16.11 13.64
CA LEU A 38 2.40 -15.82 13.18
C LEU A 38 2.40 -15.07 11.84
N PRO A 39 1.59 -15.50 10.87
CA PRO A 39 1.41 -14.77 9.62
C PRO A 39 0.77 -13.39 9.89
N TRP A 40 1.12 -12.40 9.08
CA TRP A 40 0.45 -11.09 9.10
C TRP A 40 -1.05 -11.24 8.88
N SER A 41 -1.85 -10.45 9.59
CA SER A 41 -3.32 -10.45 9.46
C SER A 41 -3.81 -10.08 8.06
N ALA A 42 -3.00 -9.37 7.27
CA ALA A 42 -3.25 -9.10 5.86
C ALA A 42 -1.96 -9.18 5.02
N ARG A 43 -2.10 -9.60 3.74
CA ARG A 43 -0.99 -9.58 2.77
C ARG A 43 -0.47 -8.16 2.54
N PRO A 44 0.76 -7.93 2.08
CA PRO A 44 1.26 -6.58 1.83
C PRO A 44 0.44 -5.79 0.81
N LEU A 45 0.35 -4.46 0.95
CA LEU A 45 -0.41 -3.59 0.05
C LEU A 45 -0.07 -3.80 -1.43
N MET A 46 1.22 -4.00 -1.71
CA MET A 46 1.79 -4.31 -3.02
C MET A 46 2.96 -5.30 -2.86
N ASN A 47 3.34 -5.99 -3.93
CA ASN A 47 4.55 -6.81 -3.92
C ASN A 47 5.80 -5.93 -3.89
N GLY A 48 6.87 -6.44 -3.29
CA GLY A 48 8.15 -5.75 -3.19
C GLY A 48 9.06 -6.40 -2.14
N ALA A 49 10.28 -5.90 -2.06
CA ALA A 49 11.26 -6.32 -1.07
C ALA A 49 10.99 -5.64 0.28
N TRP A 50 9.90 -6.04 0.94
CA TRP A 50 9.52 -5.52 2.26
C TRP A 50 10.55 -5.90 3.31
N GLN A 51 10.93 -4.93 4.14
CA GLN A 51 11.84 -5.11 5.27
C GLN A 51 11.02 -5.09 6.56
N GLU A 52 11.04 -6.18 7.32
CA GLU A 52 10.40 -6.24 8.64
C GLU A 52 11.30 -5.61 9.70
N ALA A 53 10.72 -4.78 10.56
CA ALA A 53 11.43 -4.14 11.66
C ALA A 53 11.54 -5.08 12.87
N SER A 54 12.68 -5.08 13.55
CA SER A 54 12.84 -5.72 14.86
C SER A 54 11.95 -5.06 15.92
N GLN A 55 11.69 -5.74 17.02
CA GLN A 55 10.85 -5.19 18.10
C GLN A 55 11.43 -3.90 18.71
N GLU A 56 12.75 -3.74 18.75
CA GLU A 56 13.40 -2.50 19.16
C GLU A 56 13.17 -1.37 18.16
N GLN A 57 13.30 -1.68 16.87
CA GLN A 57 13.02 -0.73 15.80
C GLN A 57 11.55 -0.30 15.79
N VAL A 58 10.60 -1.24 15.97
CA VAL A 58 9.17 -0.95 16.09
C VAL A 58 8.94 0.08 17.20
N ARG A 59 9.43 -0.17 18.42
CA ARG A 59 9.27 0.77 19.55
C ARG A 59 9.85 2.15 19.25
N ALA A 60 11.05 2.20 18.67
CA ALA A 60 11.71 3.46 18.33
C ALA A 60 10.98 4.24 17.22
N LEU A 61 10.45 3.53 16.22
CA LEU A 61 9.73 4.12 15.09
C LEU A 61 8.33 4.60 15.49
N VAL A 62 7.57 3.79 16.24
CA VAL A 62 6.26 4.16 16.78
C VAL A 62 6.35 5.43 17.63
N HIS A 63 7.36 5.54 18.49
CA HIS A 63 7.58 6.75 19.30
C HIS A 63 7.85 7.99 18.44
N LYS A 64 8.48 7.85 17.26
CA LYS A 64 8.65 8.96 16.33
C LYS A 64 7.33 9.29 15.63
N PHE A 65 6.62 8.28 15.14
CA PHE A 65 5.40 8.44 14.36
C PHE A 65 4.27 9.11 15.15
N ARG A 66 4.16 8.85 16.47
CA ARG A 66 3.09 9.43 17.30
C ARG A 66 3.03 10.97 17.22
N ASN A 67 4.18 11.62 17.08
CA ASN A 67 4.30 13.08 17.04
C ASN A 67 3.95 13.66 15.66
N HIS A 68 3.74 12.79 14.66
CA HIS A 68 3.45 13.14 13.27
C HIS A 68 2.02 12.77 12.84
N VAL A 69 1.16 12.36 13.77
CA VAL A 69 -0.27 12.12 13.53
C VAL A 69 -1.13 12.95 14.50
N SER A 70 -2.42 13.13 14.18
CA SER A 70 -3.36 13.80 15.07
C SER A 70 -3.68 12.96 16.31
N ASP A 71 -4.08 13.60 17.40
CA ASP A 71 -4.34 12.94 18.70
C ASP A 71 -5.36 11.79 18.59
N ASP A 72 -6.37 11.91 17.73
CA ASP A 72 -7.36 10.86 17.48
C ASP A 72 -6.78 9.61 16.79
N ARG A 73 -5.61 9.74 16.16
CA ARG A 73 -4.91 8.65 15.45
C ARG A 73 -3.71 8.09 16.21
N GLN A 74 -3.25 8.77 17.26
CA GLN A 74 -2.16 8.27 18.10
C GLN A 74 -2.41 6.87 18.64
N PRO A 75 -3.63 6.47 19.11
CA PRO A 75 -3.86 5.12 19.59
C PRO A 75 -3.57 4.03 18.55
N LEU A 76 -3.88 4.27 17.27
CA LEU A 76 -3.59 3.30 16.19
C LEU A 76 -2.09 3.14 15.95
N ILE A 77 -1.31 4.22 16.10
CA ILE A 77 0.15 4.20 15.97
C ILE A 77 0.79 3.54 17.19
N ASP A 78 0.34 3.90 18.40
CA ASP A 78 0.86 3.38 19.67
C ASP A 78 0.61 1.87 19.83
N ASN A 79 -0.45 1.34 19.20
CA ASN A 79 -0.80 -0.08 19.22
C ASN A 79 -0.09 -0.93 18.14
N ILE A 80 0.81 -0.35 17.34
CA ILE A 80 1.55 -1.12 16.32
C ILE A 80 2.45 -2.16 17.00
N THR A 81 2.24 -3.44 16.70
CA THR A 81 3.01 -4.57 17.26
C THR A 81 4.06 -5.10 16.29
N ARG A 82 3.84 -4.93 14.99
CA ARG A 82 4.74 -5.32 13.91
C ARG A 82 4.76 -4.22 12.87
N LEU A 83 5.93 -4.00 12.27
CA LEU A 83 6.10 -2.99 11.24
C LEU A 83 6.92 -3.58 10.10
N ARG A 84 6.51 -3.30 8.87
CA ARG A 84 7.34 -3.52 7.69
C ARG A 84 7.38 -2.28 6.82
N ALA A 85 8.44 -2.16 6.04
CA ALA A 85 8.71 -0.99 5.23
C ALA A 85 9.13 -1.35 3.81
N LEU A 86 8.77 -0.49 2.86
CA LEU A 86 9.11 -0.59 1.45
C LEU A 86 9.43 0.81 0.91
N PRO A 87 10.71 1.11 0.60
CA PRO A 87 11.06 2.31 -0.14
C PRO A 87 10.36 2.34 -1.51
N LEU A 88 9.75 3.47 -1.87
CA LEU A 88 9.05 3.61 -3.14
C LEU A 88 9.97 4.28 -4.18
N SER A 89 10.49 3.51 -5.13
CA SER A 89 11.40 4.03 -6.18
C SER A 89 10.78 5.13 -7.05
N CYS A 90 9.43 5.20 -7.09
CA CYS A 90 8.67 6.21 -7.81
C CYS A 90 8.50 7.54 -7.06
N TYR A 91 9.14 7.72 -5.90
CA TYR A 91 9.16 8.97 -5.17
C TYR A 91 10.56 9.25 -4.60
N GLN A 92 10.89 10.52 -4.43
CA GLN A 92 12.07 10.92 -3.66
C GLN A 92 11.73 10.92 -2.16
N ASP A 93 12.56 10.24 -1.37
CA ASP A 93 12.49 10.21 0.10
C ASP A 93 11.09 9.84 0.64
N VAL A 94 10.47 8.80 0.06
CA VAL A 94 9.21 8.23 0.55
C VAL A 94 9.38 6.75 0.85
N VAL A 95 8.93 6.36 2.04
CA VAL A 95 8.87 4.97 2.46
C VAL A 95 7.43 4.62 2.78
N LEU A 96 6.93 3.55 2.16
CA LEU A 96 5.66 2.95 2.53
C LEU A 96 5.87 2.04 3.74
N PHE A 97 5.11 2.29 4.79
CA PHE A 97 5.07 1.45 5.98
C PHE A 97 3.74 0.72 6.07
N GLU A 98 3.79 -0.47 6.64
CA GLU A 98 2.62 -1.20 7.11
C GLU A 98 2.83 -1.61 8.56
N GLY A 99 1.86 -1.28 9.41
CA GLY A 99 1.84 -1.65 10.81
C GLY A 99 0.67 -2.60 11.10
N GLU A 100 0.95 -3.75 11.70
CA GLU A 100 -0.11 -4.57 12.31
C GLU A 100 -0.49 -3.92 13.63
N THR A 101 -1.76 -3.57 13.76
CA THR A 101 -2.27 -2.79 14.89
C THR A 101 -3.69 -3.22 15.23
N ARG A 102 -4.22 -2.64 16.30
CA ARG A 102 -5.56 -2.91 16.83
C ARG A 102 -6.33 -1.61 17.01
N ASP A 103 -7.59 -1.61 16.56
CA ASP A 103 -8.48 -0.48 16.82
C ASP A 103 -9.04 -0.48 18.26
N GLN A 104 -9.89 0.51 18.56
CA GLN A 104 -10.53 0.65 19.88
C GLN A 104 -11.49 -0.49 20.22
N SER A 105 -12.02 -1.21 19.22
CA SER A 105 -12.90 -2.37 19.41
C SER A 105 -12.14 -3.66 19.67
N GLY A 106 -10.81 -3.63 19.50
CA GLY A 106 -9.97 -4.79 19.63
C GLY A 106 -9.73 -5.54 18.30
N GLN A 107 -10.21 -5.03 17.17
CA GLN A 107 -10.05 -5.65 15.86
C GLN A 107 -8.60 -5.50 15.37
N VAL A 108 -7.96 -6.61 14.99
CA VAL A 108 -6.61 -6.61 14.40
C VAL A 108 -6.68 -6.38 12.90
N GLY A 109 -5.85 -5.48 12.40
CA GLY A 109 -5.68 -5.25 10.96
C GLY A 109 -4.31 -4.67 10.65
N VAL A 110 -4.07 -4.47 9.35
CA VAL A 110 -2.86 -3.80 8.86
C VAL A 110 -3.21 -2.37 8.45
N MET A 111 -2.53 -1.39 9.01
CA MET A 111 -2.62 0.00 8.59
C MET A 111 -1.44 0.33 7.67
N ALA A 112 -1.70 0.96 6.52
CA ALA A 112 -0.67 1.43 5.61
C ALA A 112 -0.50 2.96 5.71
N PHE A 113 0.73 3.45 5.65
CA PHE A 113 1.02 4.88 5.65
C PHE A 113 2.35 5.20 4.97
N LEU A 114 2.45 6.42 4.44
CA LEU A 114 3.67 6.93 3.82
C LEU A 114 4.39 7.83 4.81
N LEU A 115 5.68 7.58 5.01
CA LEU A 115 6.59 8.53 5.65
C LEU A 115 7.31 9.32 4.57
N HIS A 116 7.27 10.65 4.66
CA HIS A 116 7.92 11.56 3.72
C HIS A 116 8.36 12.84 4.43
N THR A 117 9.12 13.70 3.75
CA THR A 117 9.71 14.93 4.33
C THR A 117 8.69 15.92 4.91
N LYS A 118 7.42 15.82 4.50
CA LYS A 118 6.32 16.67 4.97
C LYS A 118 5.48 16.05 6.09
N GLY A 119 5.79 14.84 6.56
CA GLY A 119 5.02 14.17 7.62
C GLY A 119 4.66 12.73 7.29
N ILE A 120 3.53 12.30 7.84
CA ILE A 120 2.92 11.00 7.61
C ILE A 120 1.60 11.19 6.85
N THR A 121 1.42 10.41 5.78
CA THR A 121 0.14 10.30 5.07
C THR A 121 -0.45 8.93 5.33
N LEU A 122 -1.56 8.87 6.07
CA LEU A 122 -2.29 7.62 6.33
C LEU A 122 -3.11 7.21 5.10
N LEU A 123 -3.13 5.90 4.77
CA LEU A 123 -3.84 5.37 3.61
C LEU A 123 -5.10 4.63 4.07
N ASP A 124 -6.26 5.12 3.63
CA ASP A 124 -7.60 4.63 4.01
C ASP A 124 -8.37 4.00 2.83
N GLY A 125 -7.70 3.75 1.70
CA GLY A 125 -8.35 3.33 0.46
C GLY A 125 -8.78 4.46 -0.46
N ASN A 126 -8.65 5.73 -0.06
CA ASN A 126 -9.00 6.89 -0.90
C ASN A 126 -7.80 7.45 -1.67
N SER A 127 -7.97 7.65 -2.97
CA SER A 127 -6.95 8.24 -3.86
C SER A 127 -6.59 9.70 -3.55
N GLU A 128 -7.45 10.45 -2.85
CA GLU A 128 -7.23 11.86 -2.52
C GLU A 128 -5.94 12.09 -1.73
N HIS A 129 -5.58 11.17 -0.84
CA HIS A 129 -4.33 11.28 -0.05
C HIS A 129 -3.10 11.20 -0.94
N ILE A 130 -3.11 10.29 -1.91
CA ILE A 130 -2.02 10.14 -2.89
C ILE A 130 -1.98 11.34 -3.83
N ARG A 131 -3.14 11.82 -4.30
CA ARG A 131 -3.22 13.04 -5.13
C ARG A 131 -2.72 14.27 -4.39
N ARG A 132 -3.00 14.39 -3.09
CA ARG A 132 -2.46 15.47 -2.26
C ARG A 132 -0.94 15.36 -2.11
N LEU A 133 -0.42 14.15 -1.90
CA LEU A 133 1.02 13.91 -1.86
C LEU A 133 1.68 14.33 -3.18
N ASN A 134 1.14 13.91 -4.33
CA ASN A 134 1.68 14.26 -5.65
C ASN A 134 1.78 15.77 -5.90
N ARG A 135 0.95 16.59 -5.26
CA ARG A 135 1.04 18.06 -5.39
C ARG A 135 2.22 18.65 -4.62
N VAL A 136 2.66 18.00 -3.53
CA VAL A 136 3.71 18.51 -2.63
C VAL A 136 5.03 17.74 -2.70
N ASN A 137 4.97 16.50 -3.18
CA ASN A 137 6.11 15.63 -3.49
C ASN A 137 5.73 14.80 -4.73
N PRO A 138 5.86 15.36 -5.95
CA PRO A 138 5.48 14.68 -7.18
C PRO A 138 6.19 13.33 -7.34
N ALA A 139 5.49 12.35 -7.91
CA ALA A 139 6.09 11.08 -8.29
C ALA A 139 7.17 11.28 -9.37
N VAL A 140 8.26 10.52 -9.27
CA VAL A 140 9.34 10.47 -10.25
C VAL A 140 9.09 9.24 -11.13
N ILE A 141 8.56 9.47 -12.33
CA ILE A 141 8.17 8.40 -13.28
C ILE A 141 8.98 8.59 -14.58
N GLN A 142 10.25 8.20 -14.55
CA GLN A 142 11.18 8.33 -15.66
C GLN A 142 11.58 6.97 -16.25
N THR A 143 11.51 5.91 -15.45
CA THR A 143 11.85 4.54 -15.86
C THR A 143 10.64 3.61 -15.78
N GLN A 144 10.73 2.49 -16.50
CA GLN A 144 9.70 1.45 -16.46
C GLN A 144 9.51 0.92 -15.04
N GLU A 145 10.59 0.74 -14.28
CA GLU A 145 10.50 0.28 -12.88
C GLU A 145 9.75 1.27 -11.99
N GLN A 146 10.02 2.57 -12.13
CA GLN A 146 9.30 3.60 -11.39
C GLN A 146 7.81 3.61 -11.75
N ALA A 147 7.48 3.49 -13.04
CA ALA A 147 6.10 3.37 -13.50
C ALA A 147 5.39 2.14 -12.90
N LYS A 148 6.06 0.97 -12.92
CA LYS A 148 5.54 -0.27 -12.31
C LYS A 148 5.34 -0.13 -10.80
N THR A 149 6.30 0.44 -10.07
CA THR A 149 6.19 0.69 -8.62
C THR A 149 5.01 1.62 -8.34
N TYR A 150 4.89 2.73 -9.07
CA TYR A 150 3.79 3.67 -8.88
C TYR A 150 2.42 3.03 -9.14
N LEU A 151 2.27 2.28 -10.24
CA LEU A 151 1.00 1.60 -10.55
C LEU A 151 0.61 0.61 -9.46
N LYS A 152 1.53 -0.28 -9.04
CA LYS A 152 1.27 -1.26 -7.97
C LYS A 152 0.92 -0.58 -6.64
N PHE A 153 1.65 0.48 -6.30
CA PHE A 153 1.39 1.28 -5.11
C PHE A 153 0.00 1.94 -5.19
N PHE A 154 -0.26 2.68 -6.26
CA PHE A 154 -1.48 3.46 -6.43
C PHE A 154 -2.71 2.55 -6.42
N THR A 155 -2.74 1.51 -7.25
CA THR A 155 -3.90 0.62 -7.35
C THR A 155 -4.10 -0.16 -6.04
N GLY A 156 -3.01 -0.65 -5.44
CA GLY A 156 -3.06 -1.40 -4.18
C GLY A 156 -3.58 -0.56 -3.00
N SER A 157 -3.30 0.74 -3.03
CA SER A 157 -3.68 1.73 -2.00
C SER A 157 -5.12 2.22 -2.11
N ILE A 158 -5.78 2.04 -3.25
CA ILE A 158 -7.16 2.50 -3.44
C ILE A 158 -8.15 1.34 -3.36
N THR A 159 -9.34 1.62 -2.84
CA THR A 159 -10.44 0.64 -2.76
C THR A 159 -11.64 1.11 -3.56
N GLY A 160 -12.27 0.17 -4.28
CA GLY A 160 -13.63 0.31 -4.78
C GLY A 160 -14.62 -0.44 -3.90
N GLU A 161 -15.85 -0.59 -4.37
CA GLU A 161 -16.93 -1.32 -3.71
C GLU A 161 -16.57 -2.78 -3.38
N LYS A 162 -15.74 -3.43 -4.21
CA LYS A 162 -15.37 -4.84 -4.05
C LYS A 162 -14.00 -5.06 -3.39
N GLY A 163 -13.34 -4.01 -2.92
CA GLY A 163 -12.02 -4.08 -2.30
C GLY A 163 -10.97 -3.32 -3.09
N ASN A 164 -9.69 -3.60 -2.83
CA ASN A 164 -8.62 -2.92 -3.53
C ASN A 164 -8.36 -3.48 -4.94
N PHE A 165 -7.66 -2.69 -5.74
CA PHE A 165 -7.22 -3.03 -7.09
C PHE A 165 -5.77 -3.51 -7.03
N ARG A 166 -5.53 -4.82 -7.02
CA ARG A 166 -4.17 -5.35 -6.89
C ARG A 166 -3.65 -5.87 -8.21
N ILE A 167 -2.53 -5.34 -8.69
CA ILE A 167 -1.80 -5.93 -9.81
C ILE A 167 -1.16 -7.24 -9.33
N ILE A 168 -1.41 -8.32 -10.05
CA ILE A 168 -0.87 -9.66 -9.83
C ILE A 168 0.18 -9.91 -10.91
N GLU A 169 1.38 -10.31 -10.51
CA GLU A 169 2.46 -10.65 -11.45
C GLU A 169 2.79 -12.13 -11.45
N THR A 170 2.48 -12.83 -10.36
CA THR A 170 2.70 -14.26 -10.21
C THR A 170 1.48 -14.95 -9.60
N PRO A 171 1.19 -16.22 -9.95
CA PRO A 171 0.06 -16.96 -9.38
C PRO A 171 0.07 -17.07 -7.85
N GLN A 172 1.26 -17.06 -7.23
CA GLN A 172 1.46 -17.20 -5.78
C GLN A 172 0.97 -15.99 -4.99
N GLU A 173 0.78 -14.84 -5.63
CA GLU A 173 0.25 -13.63 -5.00
C GLU A 173 -1.26 -13.69 -4.75
N VAL A 174 -1.94 -14.64 -5.41
CA VAL A 174 -3.35 -14.91 -5.20
C VAL A 174 -3.49 -15.82 -3.99
N ARG A 175 -4.19 -15.35 -2.95
CA ARG A 175 -4.50 -16.14 -1.76
C ARG A 175 -5.77 -16.94 -1.96
N TRP A 176 -5.64 -18.24 -2.22
CA TRP A 176 -6.75 -19.16 -2.41
C TRP A 176 -7.24 -19.73 -1.08
N ASN A 177 -8.57 -19.82 -0.89
CA ASN A 177 -9.17 -20.55 0.23
C ASN A 177 -8.99 -22.07 0.04
N ASN A 178 -9.06 -22.52 -1.22
CA ASN A 178 -8.74 -23.86 -1.67
C ASN A 178 -8.22 -23.80 -3.11
N GLN A 179 -7.19 -24.58 -3.41
CA GLN A 179 -6.70 -24.74 -4.78
C GLN A 179 -7.65 -25.73 -5.49
N LYS A 180 -8.57 -25.19 -6.29
CA LYS A 180 -9.51 -25.94 -7.14
C LYS A 180 -9.12 -25.79 -8.61
N ASP A 181 -9.90 -26.40 -9.51
CA ASP A 181 -9.75 -26.34 -10.97
C ASP A 181 -9.52 -24.92 -11.51
N SER A 182 -10.15 -23.91 -10.91
CA SER A 182 -9.96 -22.49 -11.26
C SER A 182 -8.52 -22.00 -11.12
N TYR A 183 -7.70 -22.61 -10.26
CA TYR A 183 -6.28 -22.28 -10.14
C TYR A 183 -5.53 -22.67 -11.42
N HIS A 184 -5.70 -23.91 -11.89
CA HIS A 184 -4.98 -24.44 -13.06
C HIS A 184 -5.34 -23.71 -14.35
N GLU A 185 -6.59 -23.25 -14.49
CA GLU A 185 -7.02 -22.46 -15.66
C GLU A 185 -6.50 -21.02 -15.66
N LEU A 186 -6.28 -20.42 -14.48
CA LEU A 186 -5.85 -19.03 -14.36
C LEU A 186 -4.34 -18.87 -14.36
N VAL A 187 -3.59 -19.83 -13.83
CA VAL A 187 -2.12 -19.79 -13.73
C VAL A 187 -1.46 -19.38 -15.06
N PRO A 188 -1.81 -19.96 -16.23
CA PRO A 188 -1.17 -19.61 -17.50
C PRO A 188 -1.50 -18.19 -17.99
N LYS A 189 -2.56 -17.58 -17.45
CA LYS A 189 -3.02 -16.23 -17.83
C LYS A 189 -2.42 -15.13 -16.96
N ILE A 190 -1.87 -15.49 -15.79
CA ILE A 190 -1.21 -14.55 -14.89
C ILE A 190 0.19 -14.28 -15.44
N THR A 191 0.38 -13.07 -15.96
CA THR A 191 1.65 -12.60 -16.52
C THR A 191 2.10 -11.33 -15.79
N PRO A 192 3.41 -11.11 -15.66
CA PRO A 192 3.93 -9.88 -15.08
C PRO A 192 3.41 -8.64 -15.82
N LEU A 193 3.27 -7.53 -15.10
CA LEU A 193 2.88 -6.26 -15.67
C LEU A 193 3.86 -5.86 -16.78
N ASP A 194 3.34 -5.75 -18.00
CA ASP A 194 4.08 -5.25 -19.16
C ASP A 194 3.73 -3.78 -19.38
N LEU A 195 4.75 -2.95 -19.59
CA LEU A 195 4.59 -1.50 -19.75
C LEU A 195 5.66 -0.98 -20.71
N ALA A 196 5.25 -0.13 -21.63
CA ALA A 196 6.15 0.59 -22.52
C ALA A 196 5.85 2.10 -22.49
N PRO A 197 6.84 2.96 -22.80
CA PRO A 197 6.58 4.36 -23.10
C PRO A 197 5.63 4.50 -24.28
N ASN A 198 4.71 5.45 -24.21
CA ASN A 198 3.74 5.80 -25.23
C ASN A 198 3.47 7.32 -25.18
N GLY A 199 4.33 8.09 -25.87
CA GLY A 199 4.35 9.55 -25.75
C GLY A 199 4.67 9.97 -24.31
N ASP A 200 3.85 10.87 -23.75
CA ASP A 200 3.99 11.37 -22.37
C ASP A 200 3.36 10.44 -21.31
N THR A 201 3.06 9.21 -21.70
CA THR A 201 2.43 8.20 -20.85
C THR A 201 3.20 6.89 -20.88
N TRP A 202 3.02 6.08 -19.85
CA TRP A 202 3.35 4.66 -19.84
C TRP A 202 2.07 3.89 -20.10
N LYS A 203 2.09 2.93 -21.02
CA LYS A 203 0.93 2.11 -21.35
C LYS A 203 1.31 0.64 -21.44
N GLY A 204 0.41 -0.23 -21.01
CA GLY A 204 0.59 -1.66 -21.19
C GLY A 204 -0.47 -2.47 -20.50
N THR A 205 -0.21 -3.76 -20.34
CA THR A 205 -1.20 -4.75 -19.95
C THR A 205 -0.81 -5.37 -18.62
N GLY A 206 -1.77 -5.49 -17.70
CA GLY A 206 -1.57 -6.11 -16.41
C GLY A 206 -2.72 -7.03 -16.04
N VAL A 207 -2.42 -8.02 -15.18
CA VAL A 207 -3.43 -8.84 -14.53
C VAL A 207 -3.77 -8.21 -13.18
N MET A 208 -5.05 -8.05 -12.90
CA MET A 208 -5.51 -7.35 -11.71
C MET A 208 -6.58 -8.15 -10.96
N GLN A 209 -6.46 -8.18 -9.64
CA GLN A 209 -7.52 -8.62 -8.74
C GLN A 209 -8.35 -7.42 -8.28
N TYR A 210 -9.68 -7.59 -8.30
CA TYR A 210 -10.63 -6.69 -7.65
C TYR A 210 -11.70 -7.53 -6.92
N GLY A 211 -11.62 -7.55 -5.60
CA GLY A 211 -12.42 -8.46 -4.77
C GLY A 211 -12.14 -9.92 -5.11
N LYS A 212 -13.19 -10.67 -5.43
CA LYS A 212 -13.15 -12.10 -5.81
C LYS A 212 -13.10 -12.32 -7.33
N GLN A 213 -12.56 -11.36 -8.08
CA GLN A 213 -12.45 -11.42 -9.54
C GLN A 213 -11.01 -11.11 -9.97
N ILE A 214 -10.58 -11.73 -11.06
CA ILE A 214 -9.31 -11.46 -11.72
C ILE A 214 -9.61 -11.13 -13.19
N PHE A 215 -8.99 -10.07 -13.70
CA PHE A 215 -9.16 -9.60 -15.06
C PHE A 215 -7.83 -9.11 -15.64
N ILE A 216 -7.75 -9.12 -16.97
CA ILE A 216 -6.69 -8.46 -17.72
C ILE A 216 -7.19 -7.05 -18.02
N THR A 217 -6.33 -6.04 -17.89
CA THR A 217 -6.66 -4.64 -18.15
C THR A 217 -5.51 -3.92 -18.82
N ILE A 218 -5.85 -2.91 -19.62
CA ILE A 218 -4.90 -1.95 -20.16
C ILE A 218 -4.77 -0.80 -19.16
N LEU A 219 -3.54 -0.61 -18.66
CA LEU A 219 -3.18 0.46 -17.74
C LEU A 219 -2.50 1.58 -18.52
N SER A 220 -2.88 2.82 -18.23
CA SER A 220 -2.11 3.99 -18.66
C SER A 220 -1.74 4.86 -17.46
N LEU A 221 -0.51 5.36 -17.44
CA LEU A 221 0.04 6.22 -16.40
C LEU A 221 0.69 7.44 -17.03
N THR A 222 0.21 8.62 -16.71
CA THR A 222 0.90 9.88 -17.08
C THR A 222 2.09 10.14 -16.17
N VAL A 223 3.06 10.94 -16.63
CA VAL A 223 4.15 11.44 -15.78
C VAL A 223 3.67 12.23 -14.55
N GLY A 224 2.44 12.80 -14.61
CA GLY A 224 1.79 13.48 -13.49
C GLY A 224 1.11 12.55 -12.47
N GLY A 225 1.22 11.23 -12.64
CA GLY A 225 0.66 10.26 -11.70
C GLY A 225 -0.83 9.98 -11.88
N LEU A 226 -1.47 10.48 -12.96
CA LEU A 226 -2.82 10.08 -13.32
C LEU A 226 -2.80 8.66 -13.90
N VAL A 227 -3.62 7.77 -13.30
CA VAL A 227 -3.80 6.39 -13.70
C VAL A 227 -5.17 6.21 -14.34
N THR A 228 -5.22 5.58 -15.50
CA THR A 228 -6.47 5.11 -16.13
C THR A 228 -6.42 3.60 -16.36
N MET A 229 -7.60 2.98 -16.34
CA MET A 229 -7.79 1.55 -16.58
C MET A 229 -8.84 1.40 -17.68
N GLU A 230 -8.50 0.64 -18.71
CA GLU A 230 -9.33 0.38 -19.88
C GLU A 230 -9.40 -1.12 -20.14
N ASP A 231 -10.37 -1.53 -20.97
CA ASP A 231 -10.50 -2.90 -21.50
C ASP A 231 -10.40 -4.00 -20.44
N ASN A 232 -11.34 -4.00 -19.49
CA ASN A 232 -11.36 -4.94 -18.37
C ASN A 232 -11.92 -6.29 -18.81
N GLN A 233 -11.07 -7.19 -19.29
CA GLN A 233 -11.46 -8.54 -19.70
C GLN A 233 -11.40 -9.51 -18.50
N PRO A 234 -12.55 -9.95 -17.95
CA PRO A 234 -12.54 -10.88 -16.83
C PRO A 234 -12.01 -12.25 -17.27
N ILE A 235 -11.00 -12.76 -16.55
CA ILE A 235 -10.46 -14.10 -16.76
C ILE A 235 -10.92 -15.09 -15.68
N GLY A 236 -11.40 -14.59 -14.53
CA GLY A 236 -12.06 -15.38 -13.49
C GLY A 236 -13.01 -14.52 -12.64
N LYS A 237 -14.17 -15.09 -12.29
CA LYS A 237 -15.23 -14.42 -11.50
C LYS A 237 -15.66 -15.31 -10.34
N ASN A 238 -16.05 -14.67 -9.22
CA ASN A 238 -16.50 -15.35 -8.00
C ASN A 238 -15.52 -16.42 -7.51
N LEU A 239 -14.23 -16.12 -7.63
CA LEU A 239 -13.16 -17.03 -7.29
C LEU A 239 -13.08 -17.22 -5.76
N PRO A 240 -12.71 -18.42 -5.28
CA PRO A 240 -12.49 -18.69 -3.86
C PRO A 240 -11.14 -18.10 -3.39
N ILE A 241 -10.98 -16.79 -3.54
CA ILE A 241 -9.77 -16.04 -3.22
C ILE A 241 -10.06 -14.99 -2.15
N ALA A 242 -9.06 -14.68 -1.34
CA ALA A 242 -9.14 -13.62 -0.35
C ALA A 242 -9.34 -12.27 -1.03
N ALA A 243 -10.28 -11.48 -0.54
CA ALA A 243 -10.52 -10.10 -0.92
C ALA A 243 -10.11 -9.17 0.22
N THR A 244 -9.46 -8.07 -0.16
CA THR A 244 -9.04 -7.05 0.79
C THR A 244 -10.20 -6.10 1.11
N ARG A 245 -10.43 -5.82 2.40
CA ARG A 245 -11.42 -4.84 2.89
C ARG A 245 -10.77 -3.81 3.81
N TYR A 246 -11.34 -2.61 3.80
CA TYR A 246 -10.98 -1.55 4.73
C TYR A 246 -12.09 -1.34 5.76
N SER A 247 -11.70 -1.28 7.03
CA SER A 247 -12.51 -0.80 8.15
C SER A 247 -11.82 0.46 8.69
N GLY A 248 -12.23 1.62 8.17
CA GLY A 248 -11.50 2.87 8.39
C GLY A 248 -10.07 2.80 7.83
N LEU A 249 -9.08 2.86 8.72
CA LEU A 249 -7.65 2.77 8.36
C LEU A 249 -7.09 1.35 8.37
N LEU A 250 -7.85 0.39 8.88
CA LEU A 250 -7.40 -1.00 8.99
C LEU A 250 -7.80 -1.78 7.76
N ARG A 251 -6.84 -2.56 7.26
CA ARG A 251 -7.01 -3.47 6.16
C ARG A 251 -7.06 -4.91 6.67
N HIS A 252 -8.03 -5.65 6.15
CA HIS A 252 -8.30 -7.05 6.47
C HIS A 252 -8.43 -7.87 5.18
N GLU A 253 -8.29 -9.18 5.30
CA GLU A 253 -8.53 -10.14 4.22
C GLU A 253 -9.74 -11.01 4.57
N GLU A 254 -10.66 -11.17 3.63
CA GLU A 254 -11.89 -11.97 3.77
C GLU A 254 -11.98 -13.01 2.66
N PHE A 255 -12.34 -14.25 2.99
CA PHE A 255 -12.45 -15.36 2.03
C PHE A 255 -13.85 -15.57 1.45
#